data_AF-A0A7C6Y4G8-F1
#
_entry.id   AF-A0A7C6Y4G8-F1
#
_cell.length_a   1.000
_cell.length_b   1.000
_cell.length_c   1.000
_cell.angle_alpha   90.00
_cell.angle_beta   90.00
_cell.angle_gamma   90.00
#
_symmetry.space_group_name_H-M   'P 1'
#
loop_
_entity.id
_entity.type
_entity.pdbx_description
1 polymer ?
#
loop_
_entity_poly.entity_id
_entity_poly.type
_entity_poly.pdbx_seq_one_letter_code
_entity_poly.pdbx_strand_id
1 'polypeptide(L)'
;MALKVVGKGVTRVDVLSKVTGQAVFGADVYLPGMLYGKVLRSPLPHALIKKIDVSRARDLPGVRAVVTGDEFPYLGGEAIKDMPFLARGKVRFAGEPVAAVAAVDEETAARAIELIEVE
;
A
#
# COMPACT_ATOMS: atom_id res chain seq x y z
N MET A 1 -25.08 31.19 31.84
CA MET A 1 -25.87 30.57 30.77
C MET A 1 -25.42 29.13 30.59
N ALA A 2 -26.33 28.16 30.55
CA ALA A 2 -25.97 26.77 30.28
C ALA A 2 -25.78 26.57 28.76
N LEU A 3 -24.69 25.90 28.37
CA LEU A 3 -24.38 25.63 26.97
C LEU A 3 -25.31 24.53 26.42
N LYS A 4 -25.70 24.65 25.14
CA LYS A 4 -26.69 23.74 24.53
C LYS A 4 -26.17 22.30 24.38
N VAL A 5 -24.87 22.13 24.10
CA VAL A 5 -24.26 20.84 23.71
C VAL A 5 -23.03 20.49 24.55
N VAL A 6 -22.20 21.49 24.89
CA VAL A 6 -20.98 21.29 25.68
C VAL A 6 -21.33 20.74 27.07
N GLY A 7 -20.68 19.65 27.47
CA GLY A 7 -20.90 18.97 28.75
C GLY A 7 -22.10 18.01 28.77
N LYS A 8 -22.74 17.74 27.62
CA LYS A 8 -23.88 16.81 27.53
C LYS A 8 -23.51 15.55 26.76
N GLY A 9 -24.06 14.40 27.17
CA GLY A 9 -23.97 13.16 26.43
C GLY A 9 -24.83 13.21 25.17
N VAL A 10 -24.24 13.60 24.05
CA VAL A 10 -24.90 13.65 22.74
C VAL A 10 -24.47 12.48 21.87
N THR A 11 -25.41 11.92 21.10
CA THR A 11 -25.09 10.88 20.12
C THR A 11 -24.20 11.45 19.01
N ARG A 12 -23.07 10.80 18.77
CA ARG A 12 -22.11 11.22 17.73
C ARG A 12 -22.68 10.92 16.33
N VAL A 13 -22.47 11.85 15.39
CA VAL A 13 -23.16 11.88 14.09
C VAL A 13 -22.91 10.66 13.19
N ASP A 14 -21.77 9.98 13.36
CA ASP A 14 -21.35 8.81 12.58
C ASP A 14 -21.81 7.47 13.19
N VAL A 15 -22.33 7.45 14.43
CA VAL A 15 -22.60 6.22 15.18
C VAL A 15 -23.59 5.33 14.47
N LEU A 16 -24.69 5.91 13.96
CA LEU A 16 -25.75 5.13 13.32
C LEU A 16 -25.21 4.33 12.13
N SER A 17 -24.44 4.98 11.24
CA SER A 17 -23.85 4.30 10.08
C SER A 17 -22.87 3.18 10.47
N LYS A 18 -22.09 3.38 11.55
CA LYS A 18 -21.11 2.40 12.01
C LYS A 18 -21.76 1.19 12.68
N VAL A 19 -22.78 1.38 13.52
CA VAL A 19 -23.45 0.27 14.22
C VAL A 19 -24.40 -0.53 13.33
N THR A 20 -24.80 0.04 12.19
CA THR A 20 -25.67 -0.62 11.20
C THR A 20 -24.91 -1.26 10.04
N GLY A 21 -23.58 -1.09 9.97
CA GLY A 21 -22.78 -1.55 8.84
C GLY A 21 -22.98 -0.76 7.55
N GLN A 22 -23.62 0.42 7.61
CA GLN A 22 -23.84 1.30 6.47
C GLN A 22 -22.65 2.25 6.21
N ALA A 23 -21.72 2.35 7.15
CA ALA A 23 -20.50 3.14 6.97
C ALA A 23 -19.62 2.49 5.88
N VAL A 24 -19.28 3.26 4.85
CA VAL A 24 -18.37 2.84 3.78
C VAL A 24 -16.94 3.22 4.17
N PHE A 25 -16.08 2.21 4.32
CA PHE A 25 -14.65 2.35 4.52
C PHE A 25 -13.89 2.13 3.22
N GLY A 26 -12.58 2.42 3.20
CA GLY A 26 -11.76 2.29 1.99
C GLY A 26 -11.77 0.89 1.37
N ALA A 27 -11.93 -0.16 2.18
CA ALA A 27 -12.03 -1.55 1.70
C ALA A 27 -13.40 -1.89 1.09
N ASP A 28 -14.42 -1.08 1.34
CA ASP A 28 -15.79 -1.29 0.84
C ASP A 28 -16.02 -0.60 -0.53
N VAL A 29 -15.01 0.13 -1.02
CA VAL A 29 -15.08 0.87 -2.28
C VAL A 29 -14.68 -0.02 -3.45
N TYR A 30 -15.57 -0.15 -4.43
CA TYR A 30 -15.33 -0.84 -5.70
C TYR A 30 -15.68 0.08 -6.86
N LEU A 31 -14.73 0.29 -7.77
CA LEU A 31 -14.89 1.17 -8.92
C LEU A 31 -14.81 0.37 -10.23
N PRO A 32 -15.54 0.79 -11.29
CA PRO A 32 -15.37 0.20 -12.61
C PRO A 32 -13.90 0.28 -13.08
N GLY A 33 -13.32 -0.86 -13.44
CA GLY A 33 -11.92 -0.94 -13.88
C GLY A 33 -10.88 -0.80 -12.77
N MET A 34 -11.28 -0.92 -11.49
CA MET A 34 -10.35 -0.91 -10.35
C MET A 34 -9.28 -2.00 -10.50
N LEU A 35 -8.03 -1.63 -10.21
CA LEU A 35 -6.91 -2.55 -10.10
C LEU A 35 -6.59 -2.82 -8.63
N TYR A 36 -6.00 -3.97 -8.38
CA TYR A 36 -5.60 -4.45 -7.07
C TYR A 36 -4.08 -4.34 -6.92
N GLY A 37 -3.65 -3.64 -5.87
CA GLY A 37 -2.25 -3.41 -5.56
C GLY A 37 -1.70 -4.41 -4.54
N LYS A 38 -0.49 -4.93 -4.77
CA LYS A 38 0.30 -5.65 -3.76
C LYS A 38 1.71 -5.07 -3.69
N VAL A 39 2.31 -5.15 -2.50
CA VAL A 39 3.63 -4.60 -2.21
C VAL A 39 4.52 -5.70 -1.66
N LEU A 40 5.66 -5.91 -2.30
CA LEU A 40 6.72 -6.79 -1.82
C LEU A 40 7.50 -6.03 -0.76
N ARG A 41 7.71 -6.66 0.40
CA ARG A 41 8.37 -6.04 1.54
C ARG A 41 9.60 -6.83 1.95
N SER A 42 10.62 -6.13 2.43
CA SER A 42 11.83 -6.73 2.94
C SER A 42 11.55 -7.62 4.15
N PRO A 43 12.02 -8.88 4.18
CA PRO A 43 12.04 -9.66 5.41
C PRO A 43 13.23 -9.29 6.32
N LEU A 44 14.21 -8.54 5.79
CA LEU A 44 15.47 -8.23 6.47
C LEU A 44 15.42 -6.84 7.11
N PRO A 45 16.01 -6.67 8.31
CA PRO A 45 16.06 -5.39 8.99
C PRO A 45 17.01 -4.39 8.32
N HIS A 46 18.07 -4.82 7.66
CA HIS A 46 18.95 -3.96 6.87
C HIS A 46 19.77 -4.82 5.90
N ALA A 47 19.77 -4.47 4.61
CA ALA A 47 20.51 -5.21 3.58
C ALA A 47 20.71 -4.33 2.34
N LEU A 48 21.76 -4.59 1.55
CA LEU A 48 21.91 -3.99 0.23
C LEU A 48 20.99 -4.73 -0.75
N ILE A 49 20.36 -3.98 -1.66
CA ILE A 49 19.62 -4.54 -2.79
C ILE A 49 20.60 -4.56 -3.95
N LYS A 50 21.04 -5.76 -4.35
CA LYS A 50 21.93 -5.96 -5.49
C LYS A 50 21.16 -6.02 -6.80
N LYS A 51 20.00 -6.70 -6.79
CA LYS A 51 19.17 -6.89 -7.99
C LYS A 51 17.70 -7.05 -7.60
N ILE A 52 16.82 -6.49 -8.42
CA ILE A 52 15.38 -6.78 -8.41
C ILE A 52 15.01 -7.29 -9.81
N ASP A 53 14.51 -8.51 -9.92
CA ASP A 53 14.00 -9.08 -11.17
C ASP A 53 12.48 -9.09 -11.15
N VAL A 54 11.88 -8.33 -12.06
CA VAL A 54 10.42 -8.16 -12.20
C VAL A 54 9.87 -8.77 -13.49
N SER A 55 10.71 -9.43 -14.29
CA SER A 55 10.35 -9.91 -15.63
C SER A 55 9.14 -10.84 -15.60
N ARG A 56 9.19 -11.89 -14.78
CA ARG A 56 8.12 -12.89 -14.62
C ARG A 56 6.81 -12.27 -14.12
N ALA A 57 6.90 -11.29 -13.23
CA ALA A 57 5.72 -10.58 -12.72
C ALA A 57 5.08 -9.70 -13.81
N ARG A 58 5.89 -9.03 -14.65
CA ARG A 58 5.41 -8.20 -15.77
C ARG A 58 4.74 -9.03 -16.86
N ASP A 59 5.22 -10.24 -17.10
CA ASP A 59 4.68 -11.13 -18.13
C ASP A 59 3.43 -11.90 -17.69
N LEU A 60 3.06 -11.86 -16.41
CA LEU A 60 1.89 -12.56 -15.89
C LEU A 60 0.60 -11.93 -16.46
N PRO A 61 -0.27 -12.71 -17.14
CA PRO A 61 -1.54 -12.20 -17.66
C PRO A 61 -2.40 -11.56 -16.56
N GLY A 62 -2.91 -10.34 -16.84
CA GLY A 62 -3.71 -9.57 -15.90
C GLY A 62 -2.93 -8.57 -15.05
N VAL A 63 -1.59 -8.63 -15.06
CA VAL A 63 -0.75 -7.57 -14.50
C VAL A 63 -0.76 -6.35 -15.43
N ARG A 64 -0.91 -5.16 -14.85
CA ARG A 64 -0.96 -3.88 -15.57
C ARG A 64 0.24 -3.01 -15.30
N ALA A 65 0.86 -3.14 -14.12
CA ALA A 65 2.08 -2.44 -13.77
C ALA A 65 2.88 -3.24 -12.75
N VAL A 66 4.20 -3.18 -12.87
CA VAL A 66 5.15 -3.59 -11.83
C VAL A 66 6.20 -2.49 -11.72
N VAL A 67 6.35 -1.97 -10.50
CA VAL A 67 7.22 -0.83 -10.23
C VAL A 67 8.25 -1.11 -9.14
N THR A 68 9.43 -0.48 -9.26
CA THR A 68 10.53 -0.58 -8.29
C THR A 68 11.01 0.81 -7.83
N GLY A 69 11.84 0.84 -6.79
CA GLY A 69 12.44 2.09 -6.29
C GLY A 69 13.33 2.82 -7.29
N ASP A 70 13.80 2.16 -8.36
CA ASP A 70 14.66 2.80 -9.37
C ASP A 70 13.89 3.74 -10.30
N GLU A 71 12.57 3.54 -10.42
CA GLU A 71 11.70 4.37 -11.27
C GLU A 71 11.26 5.67 -10.56
N PHE A 72 11.50 5.79 -9.24
CA PHE A 72 11.04 6.92 -8.43
C PHE A 72 12.17 7.57 -7.62
N PRO A 73 12.68 8.74 -8.03
CA PRO A 73 13.73 9.46 -7.29
C PRO A 73 13.19 10.26 -6.10
N TYR A 74 11.90 10.13 -5.75
CA TYR A 74 11.26 10.97 -4.74
C TYR A 74 11.36 10.37 -3.34
N LEU A 75 11.57 11.25 -2.37
CA LEU A 75 11.59 10.90 -0.95
C LEU A 75 10.33 11.46 -0.25
N GLY A 76 9.69 10.62 0.54
CA GLY A 76 8.62 10.94 1.47
C GLY A 76 9.12 11.20 2.89
N GLY A 77 8.18 11.29 3.81
CA GLY A 77 8.38 11.67 5.22
C GLY A 77 7.70 12.99 5.55
N GLU A 78 7.20 13.17 6.78
CA GLU A 78 6.41 14.35 7.15
C GLU A 78 7.31 15.56 7.44
N ALA A 79 8.17 15.43 8.46
CA ALA A 79 9.09 16.49 8.88
C ALA A 79 10.40 16.51 8.09
N ILE A 80 10.92 15.32 7.74
CA ILE A 80 12.18 15.14 7.00
C ILE A 80 11.87 14.29 5.77
N LYS A 81 12.41 14.67 4.61
CA LYS A 81 12.21 13.99 3.33
C LYS A 81 13.34 13.01 3.04
N ASP A 82 13.46 11.95 3.86
CA ASP A 82 14.56 10.98 3.80
C ASP A 82 14.10 9.53 3.51
N MET A 83 12.80 9.29 3.43
CA MET A 83 12.25 7.95 3.25
C MET A 83 11.85 7.68 1.80
N PRO A 84 12.48 6.73 1.08
CA PRO A 84 12.00 6.36 -0.24
C PRO A 84 10.65 5.63 -0.15
N PHE A 85 9.78 5.80 -1.15
CA PHE A 85 8.49 5.11 -1.20
C PHE A 85 8.63 3.59 -1.42
N LEU A 86 9.61 3.22 -2.26
CA LEU A 86 10.10 1.87 -2.47
C LEU A 86 11.62 1.90 -2.28
N ALA A 87 12.17 0.95 -1.54
CA ALA A 87 13.57 0.87 -1.20
C ALA A 87 14.45 0.90 -2.46
N ARG A 88 15.54 1.66 -2.38
CA ARG A 88 16.50 1.84 -3.47
C ARG A 88 17.92 1.64 -2.95
N GLY A 89 18.67 0.74 -3.58
CA GLY A 89 20.04 0.37 -3.23
C GLY A 89 20.20 -0.38 -1.90
N LYS A 90 19.32 -0.14 -0.92
CA LYS A 90 19.27 -0.86 0.35
C LYS A 90 17.91 -0.77 1.02
N VAL A 91 17.65 -1.75 1.87
CA VAL A 91 16.59 -1.73 2.88
C VAL A 91 17.19 -1.34 4.24
N ARG A 92 16.40 -0.65 5.06
CA ARG A 92 16.73 0.01 6.33
C ARG A 92 15.93 -0.54 7.50
N PHE A 93 14.82 -1.24 7.24
CA PHE A 93 14.01 -1.91 8.25
C PHE A 93 13.24 -3.11 7.66
N ALA A 94 12.86 -4.05 8.54
CA ALA A 94 12.02 -5.19 8.17
C ALA A 94 10.61 -4.69 7.87
N GLY A 95 10.08 -5.08 6.72
CA GLY A 95 8.81 -4.58 6.21
C GLY A 95 8.93 -3.38 5.27
N GLU A 96 10.13 -2.85 5.00
CA GLU A 96 10.31 -1.75 4.04
C GLU A 96 9.82 -2.19 2.64
N PRO A 97 8.95 -1.41 1.97
CA PRO A 97 8.52 -1.69 0.61
C PRO A 97 9.70 -1.76 -0.36
N VAL A 98 9.73 -2.75 -1.25
CA VAL A 98 10.82 -2.94 -2.25
C VAL A 98 10.30 -2.81 -3.67
N ALA A 99 9.16 -3.44 -3.97
CA ALA A 99 8.51 -3.40 -5.27
C ALA A 99 6.98 -3.43 -5.08
N ALA A 100 6.23 -3.03 -6.10
CA ALA A 100 4.77 -3.10 -6.08
C ALA A 100 4.20 -3.53 -7.43
N VAL A 101 3.05 -4.19 -7.39
CA VAL A 101 2.31 -4.67 -8.56
C VAL A 101 0.90 -4.10 -8.54
N ALA A 102 0.33 -3.88 -9.73
CA ALA A 102 -1.09 -3.59 -9.93
C ALA A 102 -1.67 -4.58 -10.95
N ALA A 103 -2.73 -5.29 -10.59
CA ALA A 103 -3.37 -6.31 -11.44
C ALA A 103 -4.89 -6.15 -11.48
N VAL A 104 -5.55 -6.86 -12.40
CA VAL A 104 -7.00 -6.78 -12.61
C VAL A 104 -7.84 -7.38 -11.47
N ASP A 105 -7.25 -8.18 -10.61
CA ASP A 105 -7.89 -8.81 -9.46
C ASP A 105 -6.85 -9.10 -8.34
N GLU A 106 -7.34 -9.36 -7.12
CA GLU A 106 -6.49 -9.59 -5.95
C GLU A 106 -5.63 -10.86 -6.06
N GLU A 107 -6.15 -11.93 -6.64
CA GLU A 107 -5.43 -13.21 -6.78
C GLU A 107 -4.27 -13.06 -7.76
N THR A 108 -4.47 -12.38 -8.88
CA THR A 108 -3.43 -12.07 -9.86
C THR A 108 -2.38 -11.15 -9.26
N ALA A 109 -2.76 -10.15 -8.46
CA ALA A 109 -1.79 -9.30 -7.73
C ALA A 109 -0.97 -10.13 -6.72
N ALA A 110 -1.61 -11.05 -6.00
CA ALA A 110 -0.94 -11.95 -5.06
C ALA A 110 0.01 -12.93 -5.76
N ARG A 111 -0.37 -13.48 -6.92
CA ARG A 111 0.54 -14.34 -7.69
C ARG A 111 1.71 -13.56 -8.29
N ALA A 112 1.45 -12.34 -8.80
CA ALA A 112 2.47 -11.50 -9.40
C ALA A 112 3.57 -11.12 -8.40
N ILE A 113 3.21 -10.83 -7.15
CA ILE A 113 4.20 -10.39 -6.16
C ILE A 113 5.21 -11.48 -5.79
N GLU A 114 4.77 -12.75 -5.79
CA GLU A 114 5.62 -13.92 -5.52
C GLU A 114 6.57 -14.25 -6.68
N LEU A 115 6.35 -13.67 -7.87
CA LEU A 115 7.22 -13.83 -9.03
C LEU A 115 8.36 -12.81 -9.08
N ILE A 116 8.39 -11.85 -8.15
CA ILE A 116 9.47 -10.88 -8.06
C ILE A 116 10.61 -11.46 -7.22
N GLU A 117 11.81 -11.48 -7.79
CA GLU A 117 13.01 -11.99 -7.12
C GLU A 117 13.91 -10.82 -6.71
N VAL A 118 14.40 -10.83 -5.47
CA VAL A 118 15.27 -9.79 -4.91
C VAL A 118 16.51 -10.44 -4.30
N GLU A 119 17.69 -9.95 -4.69
CA GLU A 119 19.01 -10.33 -4.14
C GLU A 119 19.62 -9.19 -3.33
#